data_AF-A0A8E0I657-F1
#
_entry.id   AF-A0A8E0I657-F1
#
_cell.length_a   1.000
_cell.length_b   1.000
_cell.length_c   1.000
_cell.angle_alpha   90.00
_cell.angle_beta   90.00
_cell.angle_gamma   90.00
#
_symmetry.space_group_name_H-M   'P 1'
#
loop_
_entity.id
_entity.type
_entity.pdbx_description
1 polymer ?
#
loop_
_entity_poly.entity_id
_entity_poly.type
_entity_poly.pdbx_seq_one_letter_code
_entity_poly.pdbx_strand_id
1 'polypeptide(L)'
;MSTSQRQSAGTIRALLKYPKQILTVVGLTLGGTICFYTYTTYMQKFMINSVGLPKGTVALINFAALFIFMCLQPLAGYISDHIGRRPLLFFFGISSTVLTVPLFWLMQTTKTPLMAFLLMLVGLILVTGYTSI
;
A
#
# COMPACT_ATOMS: atom_id res chain seq x y z
N MET A 1 12.35 -6.88 43.44
CA MET A 1 12.12 -7.34 42.05
C MET A 1 13.47 -7.40 41.35
N SER A 2 13.93 -8.61 40.98
CA SER A 2 15.31 -8.90 40.58
C SER A 2 15.63 -8.46 39.14
N THR A 3 16.79 -7.83 39.00
CA THR A 3 17.43 -7.27 37.79
C THR A 3 17.76 -8.29 36.69
N SER A 4 17.54 -9.59 36.92
CA SER A 4 17.86 -10.69 35.99
C SER A 4 16.91 -10.80 34.78
N GLN A 5 15.67 -10.30 34.86
CA GLN A 5 14.71 -10.41 33.74
C GLN A 5 14.98 -9.47 32.55
N ARG A 6 15.84 -8.45 32.71
CA ARG A 6 16.16 -7.48 31.64
C ARG A 6 17.11 -8.02 30.57
N GLN A 7 17.86 -9.09 30.82
CA GLN A 7 18.86 -9.62 29.86
C GLN A 7 18.25 -10.45 28.72
N SER A 8 17.00 -10.90 28.83
CA SER A 8 16.32 -11.71 27.79
C SER A 8 15.31 -10.93 26.94
N ALA A 9 15.09 -9.66 27.25
CA ALA A 9 14.24 -8.78 26.46
C ALA A 9 15.01 -8.35 25.19
N GLY A 10 14.61 -8.88 24.03
CA GLY A 10 15.13 -8.46 22.72
C GLY A 10 16.01 -9.46 21.96
N THR A 11 16.24 -10.68 22.47
CA THR A 11 17.01 -11.69 21.73
C THR A 11 16.18 -12.33 20.62
N ILE A 12 16.77 -12.60 19.44
CA ILE A 12 16.13 -13.37 18.33
C ILE A 12 15.55 -14.71 18.83
N ARG A 13 16.16 -15.30 19.86
CA ARG A 13 15.67 -16.51 20.55
C ARG A 13 14.31 -16.33 21.24
N ALA A 14 13.99 -15.14 21.74
CA ALA A 14 12.69 -14.82 22.32
C ALA A 14 11.62 -14.64 21.24
N LEU A 15 12.00 -14.09 20.09
CA LEU A 15 11.16 -13.98 18.90
C LEU A 15 10.78 -15.37 18.36
N LEU A 16 11.73 -16.32 18.28
CA LEU A 16 11.47 -17.69 17.82
C LEU A 16 10.43 -18.47 18.67
N LYS A 17 10.10 -18.00 19.88
CA LYS A 17 9.00 -18.54 20.69
C LYS A 17 7.61 -18.16 20.15
N TYR A 18 7.54 -17.17 19.26
CA TYR A 18 6.30 -16.62 18.71
C TYR A 18 6.27 -16.62 17.16
N PRO A 19 6.46 -17.78 16.51
CA PRO A 19 6.58 -17.86 15.05
C PRO A 19 5.34 -17.35 14.32
N LYS A 20 4.13 -17.58 14.86
CA LYS A 20 2.88 -17.09 14.26
C LYS A 20 2.78 -15.57 14.24
N GLN A 21 3.24 -14.90 15.30
CA GLN A 21 3.19 -13.44 15.42
C GLN A 21 4.22 -12.81 14.48
N ILE A 22 5.42 -13.39 14.39
CA ILE A 22 6.46 -12.99 13.43
C ILE A 22 5.95 -13.13 12.00
N LEU A 23 5.39 -14.29 11.65
CA LEU A 23 4.89 -14.53 10.29
C LEU A 23 3.80 -13.52 9.92
N THR A 24 2.93 -13.16 10.87
CA THR A 24 1.89 -12.15 10.67
C THR A 24 2.49 -10.78 10.41
N VAL A 25 3.44 -10.32 11.23
CA VAL A 25 4.09 -9.01 11.06
C VAL A 25 4.91 -8.96 9.77
N VAL A 26 5.64 -10.03 9.46
CA VAL A 26 6.43 -10.14 8.22
C VAL A 26 5.53 -10.14 7.01
N GLY A 27 4.47 -10.95 7.00
CA GLY A 27 3.52 -11.01 5.88
C GLY A 27 2.80 -9.69 5.66
N LEU A 28 2.44 -9.02 6.75
CA LEU A 28 1.86 -7.69 6.72
C LEU A 28 2.85 -6.69 6.08
N THR A 29 4.06 -6.54 6.63
CA THR A 29 5.11 -5.65 6.12
C THR A 29 5.47 -5.91 4.66
N LEU A 30 5.66 -7.18 4.29
CA LEU A 30 5.95 -7.57 2.90
C LEU A 30 4.79 -7.22 1.97
N GLY A 31 3.55 -7.56 2.35
CA GLY A 31 2.36 -7.30 1.55
C GLY A 31 2.17 -5.81 1.28
N GLY A 32 2.31 -4.98 2.32
CA GLY A 32 2.25 -3.53 2.18
C GLY A 32 3.32 -2.96 1.26
N THR A 33 4.55 -3.43 1.42
CA THR A 33 5.69 -3.01 0.58
C THR A 33 5.43 -3.37 -0.89
N ILE A 34 4.99 -4.60 -1.15
CA ILE A 34 4.67 -5.08 -2.51
C ILE A 34 3.57 -4.23 -3.13
N CYS A 35 2.48 -3.98 -2.39
CA CYS A 35 1.38 -3.13 -2.87
C CYS A 35 1.89 -1.73 -3.19
N PHE A 36 2.61 -1.09 -2.27
CA PHE A 36 3.14 0.25 -2.45
C PHE A 36 4.02 0.37 -3.71
N TYR A 37 4.98 -0.53 -3.91
CA TYR A 37 5.83 -0.51 -5.11
C TYR A 37 5.07 -0.85 -6.40
N THR A 38 4.03 -1.68 -6.31
CA THR A 38 3.18 -2.00 -7.46
C THR A 38 2.45 -0.76 -7.96
N TYR A 39 1.81 0.01 -7.06
CA TYR A 39 1.06 1.20 -7.47
C TYR A 39 1.95 2.42 -7.73
N THR A 40 3.05 2.59 -7.01
CA THR A 40 3.93 3.73 -7.25
C THR A 40 4.85 3.50 -8.44
N THR A 41 5.59 2.39 -8.47
CA THR A 41 6.68 2.19 -9.43
C THR A 41 6.21 1.42 -10.66
N TYR A 42 5.52 0.29 -10.46
CA TYR A 42 5.12 -0.57 -11.57
C TYR A 42 4.01 0.06 -12.41
N MET A 43 3.01 0.69 -11.80
CA MET A 43 1.91 1.36 -12.52
C MET A 43 2.41 2.47 -13.45
N GLN A 44 3.39 3.27 -13.02
CA GLN A 44 4.06 4.24 -13.89
C GLN A 44 4.73 3.59 -15.10
N LYS A 45 5.49 2.51 -14.85
CA LYS A 45 6.13 1.74 -15.92
C LYS A 45 5.10 1.15 -16.88
N PHE A 46 3.96 0.69 -16.38
CA PHE A 46 2.88 0.14 -17.21
C PHE A 46 2.22 1.22 -18.07
N MET A 47 1.95 2.41 -17.51
CA MET A 47 1.43 3.55 -18.28
C MET A 47 2.36 3.97 -19.42
N ILE A 48 3.68 3.93 -19.20
CA ILE A 48 4.67 4.30 -20.22
C ILE A 48 4.86 3.17 -21.25
N ASN A 49 5.11 1.94 -20.80
CA ASN A 49 5.55 0.86 -21.68
C ASN A 49 4.39 0.09 -22.31
N SER A 50 3.25 -0.02 -21.63
CA SER A 50 2.11 -0.84 -22.09
C SER A 50 0.99 0.00 -22.67
N VAL A 51 0.64 1.12 -22.03
CA VAL A 51 -0.39 2.05 -22.54
C VAL A 51 0.19 3.01 -23.58
N GLY A 52 1.51 3.24 -23.56
CA GLY A 52 2.20 4.13 -24.50
C GLY A 52 2.02 5.61 -24.22
N LEU A 53 1.69 5.98 -22.97
CA LEU A 53 1.53 7.39 -22.60
C LEU A 53 2.88 8.14 -22.60
N PRO A 54 2.89 9.44 -22.95
CA PRO A 54 4.10 10.25 -22.90
C PRO A 54 4.65 10.32 -21.47
N LYS A 55 5.98 10.16 -21.32
CA LYS A 55 6.65 10.19 -20.01
C LYS A 55 6.35 11.47 -19.22
N GLY A 56 6.29 12.63 -19.90
CA GLY A 56 5.98 13.91 -19.26
C GLY A 56 4.57 13.94 -18.66
N THR A 57 3.58 13.40 -19.36
CA THR A 57 2.21 13.28 -18.87
C THR A 57 2.13 12.31 -17.69
N VAL A 58 2.81 11.15 -17.77
CA VAL A 58 2.85 10.17 -16.67
C VAL A 58 3.52 10.76 -15.43
N ALA A 59 4.57 11.55 -15.58
CA ALA A 59 5.23 12.23 -14.47
C ALA A 59 4.30 13.23 -13.76
N LEU A 60 3.55 14.04 -14.53
CA LEU A 60 2.54 14.95 -13.97
C LEU A 60 1.42 14.20 -13.25
N ILE A 61 0.91 13.12 -13.85
CA ILE A 61 -0.10 12.24 -13.25
C ILE A 61 0.39 11.70 -11.92
N ASN A 62 1.60 11.16 -11.88
CA ASN A 62 2.19 10.60 -10.68
C ASN A 62 2.42 11.68 -9.60
N PHE A 63 2.93 12.85 -9.98
CA PHE A 63 3.13 13.96 -9.05
C PHE A 63 1.81 14.38 -8.40
N ALA A 64 0.77 14.60 -9.20
CA ALA A 64 -0.56 14.96 -8.71
C ALA A 64 -1.17 13.84 -7.83
N ALA A 65 -1.01 12.58 -8.23
CA ALA A 65 -1.53 11.44 -7.49
C ALA A 65 -0.84 11.28 -6.13
N LEU A 66 0.49 11.43 -6.08
CA LEU A 66 1.26 11.39 -4.83
C LEU A 66 0.95 12.59 -3.92
N PHE A 67 0.72 13.78 -4.50
CA PHE A 67 0.31 14.95 -3.73
C PHE A 67 -1.05 14.73 -3.05
N ILE A 68 -2.03 14.20 -3.78
CA ILE A 68 -3.33 13.88 -3.20
C ILE A 68 -3.21 12.74 -2.18
N PHE A 69 -2.40 11.73 -2.47
CA PHE A 69 -2.11 10.64 -1.54
C PHE A 69 -1.54 11.18 -0.21
N MET A 70 -0.59 12.12 -0.26
CA MET A 70 -0.06 12.81 0.92
C MET A 70 -1.17 13.52 1.72
N CYS A 71 -2.08 14.22 1.04
CA CYS A 71 -3.22 14.87 1.71
C CYS A 71 -4.23 13.87 2.30
N LEU A 72 -4.36 12.68 1.71
CA LEU A 72 -5.26 11.62 2.18
C LEU A 72 -4.72 10.84 3.38
N GLN A 73 -3.40 10.81 3.58
CA GLN A 73 -2.78 10.13 4.73
C GLN A 73 -3.35 10.56 6.10
N PRO A 74 -3.46 11.86 6.45
CA PRO A 74 -4.03 12.26 7.74
C PRO A 74 -5.50 11.87 7.89
N LEU A 75 -6.28 11.94 6.80
CA LEU A 75 -7.69 11.53 6.79
C LEU A 75 -7.83 10.02 7.05
N ALA A 76 -7.00 9.22 6.38
CA ALA A 76 -6.95 7.78 6.57
C ALA A 76 -6.51 7.39 7.98
N GLY A 77 -5.55 8.13 8.56
CA GLY A 77 -5.15 8.01 9.96
C GLY A 77 -6.31 8.21 10.91
N TYR A 78 -7.06 9.30 10.73
CA TYR A 78 -8.25 9.59 11.55
C TYR A 78 -9.32 8.49 11.44
N ILE A 79 -9.58 7.99 10.22
CA ILE A 79 -10.55 6.89 10.00
C ILE A 79 -10.08 5.59 10.66
N SER A 80 -8.79 5.27 10.58
CA SER A 80 -8.19 4.09 11.20
C SER A 80 -8.31 4.11 12.72
N ASP A 81 -8.11 5.28 13.32
CA ASP A 81 -8.23 5.47 14.76
C ASP A 81 -9.68 5.28 15.24
N HIS A 82 -10.68 5.58 14.39
CA HIS A 82 -12.10 5.41 14.71
C HIS A 82 -12.67 4.00 14.47
N ILE A 83 -12.30 3.34 13.37
CA ILE A 83 -12.82 2.01 12.98
C ILE A 83 -12.00 0.86 13.59
N GLY A 84 -10.75 1.16 13.97
CA GLY A 84 -9.81 0.19 14.50
C GLY A 84 -8.93 -0.43 13.40
N ARG A 85 -7.65 -0.63 13.74
CA ARG A 85 -6.59 -1.01 12.79
C ARG A 85 -6.77 -2.38 12.13
N ARG A 86 -7.30 -3.37 12.86
CA ARG A 86 -7.46 -4.76 12.37
C ARG A 86 -8.47 -4.90 11.21
N PRO A 87 -9.73 -4.46 11.33
CA PRO A 87 -10.70 -4.57 10.23
C PRO A 87 -10.28 -3.74 9.00
N LEU A 88 -9.65 -2.58 9.22
CA LEU A 88 -9.10 -1.74 8.16
C LEU A 88 -8.10 -2.53 7.30
N LEU A 89 -7.13 -3.20 7.94
CA LEU A 89 -6.11 -3.97 7.23
C LEU A 89 -6.66 -5.10 6.37
N PHE A 90 -7.65 -5.84 6.87
CA PHE A 90 -8.30 -6.89 6.08
C PHE A 90 -9.09 -6.30 4.93
N PHE A 91 -9.85 -5.22 5.18
CA PHE A 91 -10.65 -4.59 4.14
C PHE A 91 -9.77 -4.06 3.00
N PHE A 92 -8.75 -3.26 3.32
CA PHE A 92 -7.84 -2.68 2.31
C PHE A 92 -6.93 -3.73 1.67
N GLY A 93 -6.43 -4.71 2.43
CA GLY A 93 -5.61 -5.79 1.88
C GLY A 93 -6.38 -6.67 0.88
N ILE A 94 -7.59 -7.10 1.25
CA ILE A 94 -8.43 -7.93 0.38
C ILE A 94 -8.91 -7.12 -0.83
N SER A 95 -9.45 -5.92 -0.60
CA SER A 95 -9.94 -5.07 -1.69
C SER A 95 -8.82 -4.70 -2.66
N SER A 96 -7.64 -4.29 -2.18
CA SER A 96 -6.48 -4.01 -3.03
C SER A 96 -6.09 -5.23 -3.86
N THR A 97 -6.02 -6.43 -3.27
CA THR A 97 -5.68 -7.66 -3.99
C THR A 97 -6.69 -7.97 -5.10
N VAL A 98 -7.98 -7.91 -4.79
CA VAL A 98 -9.06 -8.22 -5.74
C VAL A 98 -9.19 -7.15 -6.82
N LEU A 99 -9.02 -5.87 -6.46
CA LEU A 99 -9.14 -4.74 -7.39
C LEU A 99 -7.90 -4.52 -8.24
N THR A 100 -6.73 -5.04 -7.86
CA THR A 100 -5.49 -4.88 -8.66
C THR A 100 -5.70 -5.39 -10.10
N VAL A 101 -6.23 -6.61 -10.26
CA VAL A 101 -6.43 -7.23 -11.58
C VAL A 101 -7.35 -6.40 -12.50
N PRO A 102 -8.59 -6.05 -12.09
CA PRO A 102 -9.47 -5.24 -12.93
C PRO A 102 -8.90 -3.84 -13.16
N LEU A 103 -8.19 -3.25 -12.19
CA LEU A 103 -7.59 -1.92 -12.33
C LEU A 103 -6.54 -1.88 -13.45
N PHE A 104 -5.64 -2.85 -13.50
CA PHE A 104 -4.66 -2.94 -14.59
C PHE A 104 -5.29 -3.25 -15.95
N TRP A 105 -6.35 -4.07 -15.97
CA TRP A 105 -7.09 -4.37 -17.20
C TRP A 105 -7.83 -3.14 -17.75
N LEU A 106 -8.48 -2.35 -16.88
CA LEU A 106 -9.09 -1.06 -17.21
C LEU A 106 -8.06 -0.02 -17.68
N MET A 107 -6.87 -0.04 -17.07
CA MET A 107 -5.78 0.86 -17.44
C MET A 107 -5.20 0.52 -18.82
N GLN A 108 -5.19 -0.75 -19.21
CA GLN A 108 -4.77 -1.18 -20.55
C GLN A 108 -5.78 -0.78 -21.64
N THR A 109 -7.07 -0.83 -21.34
CA THR A 109 -8.14 -0.50 -22.29
C THR A 109 -8.34 1.00 -22.46
N THR A 110 -7.97 1.82 -21.47
CA THR A 110 -8.17 3.26 -21.52
C THR A 110 -6.91 4.02 -21.95
N LYS A 111 -6.97 4.77 -23.06
CA LYS A 111 -5.86 5.60 -23.56
C LYS A 111 -5.87 7.06 -23.06
N THR A 112 -6.85 7.42 -22.23
CA THR A 112 -7.04 8.80 -21.78
C THR A 112 -6.19 9.11 -20.54
N PRO A 113 -5.35 10.15 -20.54
CA PRO A 113 -4.52 10.53 -19.40
C PRO A 113 -5.29 10.76 -18.10
N LEU A 114 -6.49 11.35 -18.19
CA LEU A 114 -7.35 11.61 -17.04
C LEU A 114 -7.82 10.30 -16.37
N MET A 115 -8.17 9.29 -17.15
CA MET A 115 -8.60 8.00 -16.61
C MET A 115 -7.44 7.25 -15.98
N ALA A 116 -6.25 7.31 -16.59
CA ALA A 116 -5.03 6.74 -16.03
C ALA A 116 -4.70 7.37 -14.67
N PHE A 117 -4.89 8.69 -14.54
CA PHE A 117 -4.78 9.38 -13.26
C PHE A 117 -5.79 8.90 -12.22
N LEU A 118 -7.08 8.82 -12.57
CA LEU A 118 -8.11 8.35 -11.64
C LEU A 118 -7.87 6.90 -11.18
N LEU A 119 -7.50 6.01 -12.11
CA LEU A 119 -7.16 4.63 -11.80
C LEU A 119 -5.94 4.55 -10.88
N MET A 120 -4.93 5.39 -11.12
CA MET A 120 -3.76 5.48 -10.25
C MET A 120 -4.12 5.95 -8.84
N LEU A 121 -4.98 6.95 -8.75
CA LEU A 121 -5.46 7.51 -7.48
C LEU A 121 -6.27 6.48 -6.68
N VAL A 122 -7.15 5.72 -7.35
CA VAL A 122 -7.89 4.61 -6.73
C VAL A 122 -6.94 3.55 -6.20
N GLY A 123 -5.93 3.15 -6.98
CA GLY A 123 -4.92 2.19 -6.54
C GLY A 123 -4.14 2.66 -5.31
N LEU A 124 -3.75 3.94 -5.28
CA LEU A 124 -3.10 4.55 -4.13
C LEU A 124 -4.02 4.62 -2.90
N ILE A 125 -5.29 5.00 -3.06
CA ILE A 125 -6.28 5.03 -1.97
C ILE A 125 -6.46 3.65 -1.34
N LEU A 126 -6.52 2.59 -2.17
CA LEU A 126 -6.62 1.22 -1.69
C LEU A 126 -5.38 0.79 -0.88
N VAL A 127 -4.22 1.39 -1.13
CA VAL A 127 -3.01 1.18 -0.33
C VAL A 127 -2.95 2.08 0.91
N THR A 128 -3.60 3.26 0.91
CA THR A 128 -3.55 4.19 2.05
C THR A 128 -4.03 3.55 3.36
N GLY A 129 -5.02 2.67 3.30
CA GLY A 129 -5.50 1.97 4.50
C GLY A 129 -4.46 1.04 5.13
N TYR A 130 -3.46 0.58 4.36
CA TYR A 130 -2.34 -0.20 4.89
C TYR A 130 -1.29 0.70 5.56
N THR A 131 -1.04 1.91 5.04
CA THR A 131 -0.09 2.87 5.64
C THR A 131 -0.55 3.43 7.00
N SER A 132 -1.78 3.14 7.43
CA SER A 132 -2.33 3.63 8.69
C SER A 132 -2.02 2.73 9.92
N ILE A 133 -1.03 1.83 9.79
CA ILE A 133 -0.47 1.07 10.93
C ILE A 133 0.52 1.92 11.72
#